data_AF-A0A497FIB9-F1
#
_entry.id   AF-A0A497FIB9-F1
#
_cell.length_a   1.000
_cell.length_b   1.000
_cell.length_c   1.000
_cell.angle_alpha   90.00
_cell.angle_beta   90.00
_cell.angle_gamma   90.00
#
_symmetry.space_group_name_H-M   'P 1'
#
loop_
_entity.id
_entity.type
_entity.pdbx_description
1 polymer ?
#
loop_
_entity_poly.entity_id
_entity_poly.type
_entity_poly.pdbx_seq_one_letter_code
_entity_poly.pdbx_strand_id
1 'polypeptide(L)'
;MTAALAAINVIREEKLCEKAREMGALLKNGLENAVSKSFLAREVKGLGLMIGIKLRRGVAGEIAFQAVDKGVLLLTAGRNVIRLLPPLVINREQVGKVIDVLEEVLVNYSE
;
A
#
# COMPACT_ATOMS: atom_id res chain seq x y z
N MET A 1 21.70 12.77 19.75
CA MET A 1 21.10 13.16 18.44
C MET A 1 21.82 12.53 17.23
N THR A 2 22.58 11.45 17.40
CA THR A 2 23.30 10.76 16.30
C THR A 2 22.37 10.01 15.35
N ALA A 3 21.33 9.34 15.86
CA ALA A 3 20.39 8.57 15.04
C ALA A 3 19.58 9.45 14.07
N ALA A 4 19.12 10.62 14.52
CA ALA A 4 18.35 11.54 13.68
C ALA A 4 19.19 12.09 12.51
N LEU A 5 20.44 12.46 12.78
CA LEU A 5 21.36 12.94 11.75
C LEU A 5 21.66 11.85 10.71
N ALA A 6 21.93 10.63 11.17
CA ALA A 6 22.15 9.49 10.28
C ALA A 6 20.93 9.21 9.39
N ALA A 7 19.72 9.23 9.95
CA ALA A 7 18.49 9.02 9.18
C ALA A 7 18.29 10.10 8.09
N ILE A 8 18.53 11.37 8.41
CA ILE A 8 18.44 12.47 7.44
C ILE A 8 19.48 12.31 6.33
N ASN A 9 20.72 11.92 6.68
CA ASN A 9 21.77 11.68 5.70
C ASN A 9 21.37 10.56 4.74
N VAL A 10 20.86 9.43 5.25
CA VAL A 10 20.35 8.33 4.41
C VAL A 10 19.23 8.79 3.48
N ILE A 11 18.24 9.55 3.99
CA ILE A 11 17.15 10.09 3.17
C ILE A 11 17.69 10.88 1.97
N ARG A 12 18.72 11.71 2.20
CA ARG A 12 19.31 12.58 1.18
C ARG A 12 20.23 11.81 0.22
N GLU A 13 21.14 11.01 0.75
CA GLU A 13 22.17 10.28 -0.02
C GLU A 13 21.55 9.21 -0.90
N GLU A 14 20.56 8.48 -0.37
CA GLU A 14 19.87 7.44 -1.12
C GLU A 14 18.68 7.94 -1.96
N LYS A 15 18.41 9.26 -1.97
CA LYS A 15 17.31 9.88 -2.73
C LYS A 15 15.95 9.22 -2.44
N LEU A 16 15.65 9.03 -1.15
CA LEU A 16 14.47 8.27 -0.73
C LEU A 16 13.16 8.95 -1.12
N CYS A 17 13.15 10.27 -1.25
CA CYS A 17 11.98 11.03 -1.72
C CYS A 17 11.66 10.70 -3.19
N GLU A 18 12.67 10.63 -4.05
CA GLU A 18 12.57 10.28 -5.45
C GLU A 18 12.16 8.82 -5.62
N LYS A 19 12.79 7.91 -4.87
CA LYS A 19 12.38 6.49 -4.81
C LYS A 19 10.92 6.35 -4.39
N ALA A 20 10.49 7.09 -3.37
CA ALA A 20 9.10 7.06 -2.91
C ALA A 20 8.11 7.59 -3.96
N ARG A 21 8.51 8.59 -4.77
CA ARG A 21 7.72 9.07 -5.90
C ARG A 21 7.59 8.00 -6.98
N GLU A 22 8.69 7.36 -7.35
CA GLU A 22 8.73 6.33 -8.40
C GLU A 22 7.97 5.06 -7.98
N MET A 23 8.30 4.49 -6.83
CA MET A 23 7.64 3.30 -6.29
C MET A 23 6.18 3.58 -5.94
N GLY A 24 5.89 4.77 -5.42
CA GLY A 24 4.54 5.23 -5.15
C GLY A 24 3.68 5.30 -6.40
N ALA A 25 4.22 5.79 -7.52
CA ALA A 25 3.51 5.80 -8.80
C ALA A 25 3.22 4.38 -9.30
N LEU A 26 4.20 3.47 -9.22
CA LEU A 26 4.02 2.06 -9.58
C LEU A 26 2.94 1.39 -8.72
N LEU A 27 3.02 1.56 -7.40
CA LEU A 27 2.07 1.01 -6.45
C LEU A 27 0.67 1.58 -6.69
N LYS A 28 0.53 2.91 -6.84
CA LYS A 28 -0.76 3.55 -7.09
C LYS A 28 -1.42 3.06 -8.38
N ASN A 29 -0.66 3.01 -9.48
CA ASN A 29 -1.19 2.56 -10.77
C ASN A 29 -1.61 1.08 -10.74
N GLY A 30 -0.81 0.23 -10.10
CA GLY A 30 -1.15 -1.19 -9.91
C GLY A 30 -2.41 -1.38 -9.07
N LEU A 31 -2.52 -0.63 -7.97
CA LEU A 31 -3.71 -0.67 -7.11
C LEU A 31 -4.96 -0.10 -7.80
N GLU A 32 -4.83 0.94 -8.62
CA GLU A 32 -5.96 1.46 -9.41
C GLU A 32 -6.49 0.41 -10.38
N ASN A 33 -5.61 -0.34 -11.03
CA ASN A 33 -5.99 -1.48 -11.88
C ASN A 33 -6.69 -2.59 -11.08
N ALA A 34 -6.13 -2.99 -9.93
CA ALA A 34 -6.73 -3.99 -9.06
C ALA A 34 -8.12 -3.56 -8.55
N VAL A 35 -8.26 -2.30 -8.14
CA VAL A 35 -9.53 -1.72 -7.67
C VAL A 35 -10.58 -1.69 -8.79
N SER A 36 -10.18 -1.43 -10.04
CA SER A 36 -11.12 -1.43 -11.17
C SER A 36 -11.79 -2.79 -11.42
N LYS A 37 -11.14 -3.88 -10.98
CA LYS A 37 -11.64 -5.27 -11.10
C LYS A 37 -12.49 -5.70 -9.90
N SER A 38 -12.49 -4.95 -8.80
CA SER A 38 -13.17 -5.29 -7.56
C SER A 38 -14.48 -4.49 -7.39
N PHE A 39 -15.56 -5.18 -7.02
CA PHE A 39 -16.81 -4.53 -6.61
C PHE A 39 -16.73 -3.92 -5.20
N LEU A 40 -15.80 -4.39 -4.37
CA LEU A 40 -15.66 -3.96 -2.97
C LEU A 40 -14.94 -2.62 -2.84
N ALA A 41 -13.94 -2.38 -3.68
CA ALA A 41 -13.16 -1.16 -3.65
C ALA A 41 -13.83 -0.02 -4.44
N ARG A 42 -13.60 1.22 -4.02
CA ARG A 42 -14.20 2.42 -4.61
C ARG A 42 -13.17 3.31 -5.28
N GLU A 43 -12.12 3.66 -4.56
CA GLU A 43 -11.11 4.61 -5.04
C GLU A 43 -9.77 4.39 -4.34
N VAL A 44 -8.70 4.72 -5.04
CA VAL A 44 -7.33 4.80 -4.50
C VAL A 44 -6.95 6.27 -4.37
N LYS A 45 -6.45 6.67 -3.21
CA LYS A 45 -5.98 8.03 -2.91
C LYS A 45 -4.61 7.98 -2.26
N GLY A 46 -3.77 8.98 -2.51
CA GLY A 46 -2.45 9.03 -1.88
C GLY A 46 -1.42 9.78 -2.71
N LEU A 47 -0.25 9.98 -2.09
CA LEU A 47 0.90 10.63 -2.69
C LEU A 47 2.18 9.91 -2.25
N GLY A 48 3.04 9.60 -3.22
CA GLY A 48 4.24 8.77 -2.99
C GLY A 48 3.85 7.41 -2.42
N LEU A 49 4.51 7.01 -1.33
CA LEU A 49 4.25 5.74 -0.63
C LEU A 49 3.20 5.86 0.50
N MET A 50 2.48 6.97 0.61
CA MET A 50 1.33 7.08 1.51
C MET A 50 0.06 6.92 0.70
N ILE A 51 -0.46 5.68 0.64
CA ILE A 51 -1.61 5.31 -0.20
C ILE A 51 -2.74 4.73 0.65
N GLY A 52 -3.96 5.08 0.30
CA GLY A 52 -5.19 4.60 0.92
C GLY A 52 -6.16 4.05 -0.13
N ILE A 53 -6.77 2.90 0.16
CA ILE A 53 -7.82 2.29 -0.65
C ILE A 53 -9.13 2.42 0.13
N LYS A 54 -10.11 3.11 -0.45
CA LYS A 54 -11.44 3.24 0.13
C LYS A 54 -12.31 2.09 -0.34
N LEU A 55 -12.88 1.36 0.60
CA LEU A 55 -13.85 0.30 0.40
C LEU A 55 -15.28 0.83 0.50
N ARG A 56 -16.20 0.15 -0.17
CA ARG A 56 -17.64 0.44 -0.11
C ARG A 56 -18.28 -0.06 1.18
N ARG A 57 -17.66 -1.05 1.83
CA ARG A 57 -18.15 -1.73 3.03
C ARG A 57 -17.16 -1.65 4.18
N GLY A 58 -17.66 -1.89 5.39
CA GLY A 58 -16.93 -1.87 6.65
C GLY A 58 -16.02 -3.05 6.94
N VAL A 59 -15.36 -3.59 5.91
CA VAL A 59 -14.63 -4.87 5.95
C VAL A 59 -13.12 -4.71 5.83
N ALA A 60 -12.59 -3.48 6.02
CA ALA A 60 -11.16 -3.22 5.89
C ALA A 60 -10.30 -4.08 6.84
N GLY A 61 -10.82 -4.43 8.02
CA GLY A 61 -10.15 -5.30 8.97
C GLY A 61 -10.01 -6.75 8.47
N GLU A 62 -11.06 -7.29 7.87
CA GLU A 62 -11.06 -8.65 7.30
C GLU A 62 -10.10 -8.74 6.11
N ILE A 63 -10.14 -7.75 5.22
CA ILE A 63 -9.21 -7.66 4.09
C ILE A 63 -7.76 -7.56 4.58
N ALA A 64 -7.51 -6.75 5.62
CA ALA A 64 -6.17 -6.64 6.20
C ALA A 64 -5.70 -7.98 6.79
N PHE A 65 -6.60 -8.75 7.43
CA PHE A 65 -6.28 -10.07 7.97
C PHE A 65 -5.96 -11.08 6.85
N GLN A 66 -6.78 -11.14 5.80
CA GLN A 66 -6.54 -12.01 4.64
C GLN A 66 -5.22 -11.68 3.92
N ALA A 67 -4.85 -10.40 3.85
CA ALA A 67 -3.56 -9.98 3.30
C ALA A 67 -2.38 -10.41 4.19
N VAL A 68 -2.55 -10.38 5.52
CA VAL A 68 -1.54 -10.84 6.48
C VAL A 68 -1.27 -12.34 6.30
N ASP A 69 -2.30 -13.16 6.11
CA ASP A 69 -2.15 -14.60 5.83
C ASP A 69 -1.36 -14.86 4.53
N LYS A 70 -1.37 -13.91 3.61
CA LYS A 70 -0.59 -13.91 2.35
C LYS A 70 0.76 -13.22 2.48
N GLY A 71 1.15 -12.84 3.70
CA GLY A 71 2.45 -12.25 4.02
C GLY A 71 2.57 -10.76 3.68
N VAL A 72 1.46 -10.03 3.66
CA VAL A 72 1.43 -8.57 3.49
C VAL A 72 0.71 -7.92 4.67
N LEU A 73 1.47 -7.19 5.48
CA LEU A 73 0.92 -6.46 6.63
C LEU A 73 0.29 -5.13 6.16
N LEU A 74 -1.00 -4.98 6.40
CA LEU A 74 -1.76 -3.77 6.06
C LEU A 74 -2.30 -3.09 7.31
N LEU A 75 -2.37 -1.76 7.26
CA LEU A 75 -3.01 -0.96 8.30
C LEU A 75 -4.41 -0.56 7.84
N THR A 76 -5.31 -0.31 8.78
CA THR A 76 -6.65 0.19 8.49
C THR A 76 -6.83 1.63 9.01
N ALA A 77 -7.68 2.42 8.36
CA ALA A 77 -8.17 3.71 8.85
C ALA A 77 -9.69 3.60 9.04
N GLY A 78 -10.11 3.29 10.26
CA GLY A 78 -11.50 2.95 10.53
C GLY A 78 -11.92 1.69 9.77
N ARG A 79 -13.22 1.58 9.47
CA ARG A 79 -13.81 0.35 8.92
C ARG A 79 -13.73 0.22 7.40
N ASN A 80 -13.54 1.32 6.68
CA ASN A 80 -13.69 1.36 5.21
C ASN A 80 -12.40 1.72 4.47
N VAL A 81 -11.26 1.93 5.14
CA VAL A 81 -10.04 2.37 4.47
C VAL A 81 -8.88 1.46 4.82
N ILE A 82 -8.19 0.95 3.81
CA ILE A 82 -6.91 0.26 3.94
C ILE A 82 -5.81 1.29 3.69
N ARG A 83 -4.81 1.35 4.57
CA ARG A 83 -3.66 2.24 4.50
C ARG A 83 -2.39 1.45 4.21
N LEU A 84 -1.69 1.86 3.17
CA LEU A 84 -0.37 1.41 2.80
C LEU A 84 0.64 2.50 3.17
N LEU A 85 1.56 2.14 4.06
CA LEU A 85 2.67 2.97 4.52
C LEU A 85 3.97 2.14 4.49
N PRO A 86 4.39 1.60 3.33
CA PRO A 86 5.63 0.85 3.24
C PRO A 86 6.86 1.74 3.54
N PRO A 87 7.98 1.13 3.95
CA PRO A 87 9.26 1.82 4.08
C PRO A 87 9.69 2.48 2.76
N LEU A 88 10.38 3.61 2.83
CA LEU A 88 10.85 4.35 1.63
C LEU A 88 11.91 3.59 0.81
N VAL A 89 12.45 2.51 1.38
CA VAL A 89 13.43 1.61 0.76
C VAL A 89 12.79 0.41 0.05
N ILE A 90 11.46 0.35 -0.05
CA ILE A 90 10.75 -0.73 -0.74
C ILE A 90 11.19 -0.84 -2.20
N ASN A 91 11.37 -2.07 -2.68
CA ASN A 91 11.80 -2.33 -4.06
C ASN A 91 10.62 -2.70 -4.98
N ARG A 92 10.87 -2.78 -6.28
CA ARG A 92 9.84 -3.07 -7.30
C ARG A 92 9.19 -4.44 -7.12
N GLU A 93 9.95 -5.46 -6.75
CA GLU A 93 9.44 -6.83 -6.56
C GLU A 93 8.48 -6.89 -5.37
N GLN A 94 8.84 -6.22 -4.27
CA GLN A 94 7.98 -6.09 -3.09
C GLN A 94 6.71 -5.31 -3.41
N VAL A 95 6.80 -4.24 -4.20
CA VAL A 95 5.62 -3.50 -4.69
C VAL A 95 4.72 -4.42 -5.53
N GLY A 96 5.30 -5.21 -6.44
CA GLY A 96 4.56 -6.21 -7.22
C GLY A 96 3.81 -7.20 -6.34
N LYS A 97 4.50 -7.82 -5.38
CA LYS A 97 3.88 -8.74 -4.41
C LYS A 97 2.69 -8.11 -3.67
N VAL A 98 2.82 -6.84 -3.24
CA VAL A 98 1.73 -6.14 -2.54
C VAL A 98 0.54 -5.92 -3.47
N ILE A 99 0.77 -5.55 -4.73
CA ILE A 99 -0.30 -5.38 -5.73
C ILE A 99 -1.00 -6.72 -5.97
N ASP A 100 -0.24 -7.80 -6.19
CA ASP A 100 -0.80 -9.12 -6.49
C ASP A 100 -1.69 -9.64 -5.35
N VAL A 101 -1.19 -9.55 -4.11
CA VAL A 101 -1.95 -9.97 -2.92
C VAL A 101 -3.20 -9.13 -2.75
N LEU A 102 -3.11 -7.81 -2.94
CA LEU A 102 -4.28 -6.93 -2.82
C LEU A 102 -5.29 -7.14 -3.93
N GLU A 103 -4.86 -7.37 -5.16
CA GLU A 103 -5.75 -7.72 -6.26
C GLU A 103 -6.50 -9.02 -5.93
N GLU A 104 -5.78 -10.07 -5.53
CA GLU A 104 -6.38 -11.35 -5.18
C GLU A 104 -7.42 -11.20 -4.07
N VAL A 105 -7.06 -10.53 -2.97
CA VAL A 105 -7.95 -10.37 -1.82
C VAL A 105 -9.15 -9.48 -2.15
N LEU A 106 -8.97 -8.40 -2.91
CA LEU A 106 -10.07 -7.49 -3.25
C LEU A 106 -11.02 -8.07 -4.31
N VAL A 107 -10.52 -8.87 -5.25
CA VAL A 107 -11.32 -9.47 -6.33
C VAL A 107 -12.05 -10.73 -5.84
N ASN A 108 -11.40 -11.56 -5.04
CA ASN A 108 -11.98 -12.82 -4.55
C ASN A 108 -12.76 -12.67 -3.25
N TYR A 109 -12.87 -11.44 -2.71
CA TYR A 109 -13.64 -11.21 -1.48
C TYR A 109 -15.10 -11.61 -1.68
N SER A 110 -15.46 -12.71 -1.03
CA SER A 110 -16.80 -13.28 -0.95
C SER A 110 -17.27 -13.14 0.51
N GLU A 111 -18.50 -12.72 0.73
CA GLU A 111 -19.12 -12.68 2.08
C GLU A 111 -19.22 -14.06 2.72
#